data_AF-A0A8S0FMT2-F1
#
_entry.id   AF-A0A8S0FMT2-F1
#
_cell.length_a   1.000
_cell.length_b   1.000
_cell.length_c   1.000
_cell.angle_alpha   90.00
_cell.angle_beta   90.00
_cell.angle_gamma   90.00
#
_symmetry.space_group_name_H-M   'P 1'
#
loop_
_entity.id
_entity.type
_entity.pdbx_description
1 polymer ?
#
loop_
_entity_poly.entity_id
_entity_poly.type
_entity_poly.pdbx_seq_one_letter_code
_entity_poly.pdbx_strand_id
1 'polypeptide(L)'
;MRLLLGLGGSAAFPRPLTVEELLVVTFTEAATAELRGRIRSNIHELRIACLRETTDNPLYKRLLEEIDDKAQAAQWLLLAERQMDEAAVFTIHGFCQRMLNLNAFESGMLFEQQLIEDESLLRYQACADFWRRHCYPLPREIAFRSSLKPGKGRRRCCAILIVICKAKRQLSKHRPPMMKRWLPATRKLWRVLMP
;
A
#
# COMPACT_ATOMS: atom_id res chain seq x y z
N MET A 1 4.88 -23.63 -1.63
CA MET A 1 5.15 -25.09 -1.72
C MET A 1 6.05 -25.55 -0.59
N ARG A 2 7.34 -25.19 -0.58
CA ARG A 2 8.27 -25.62 0.49
C ARG A 2 7.78 -25.32 1.90
N LEU A 3 7.30 -24.10 2.15
CA LEU A 3 6.75 -23.70 3.45
C LEU A 3 5.47 -24.48 3.85
N LEU A 4 4.66 -24.90 2.88
CA LEU A 4 3.44 -25.69 3.15
C LEU A 4 3.78 -27.13 3.57
N LEU A 5 4.90 -27.66 3.06
CA LEU A 5 5.33 -29.04 3.26
C LEU A 5 6.48 -29.16 4.28
N GLY A 6 6.97 -28.05 4.84
CA GLY A 6 8.13 -28.05 5.75
C GLY A 6 9.46 -28.41 5.08
N LEU A 7 9.57 -28.27 3.76
CA LEU A 7 10.76 -28.66 2.99
C LEU A 7 11.84 -27.56 3.02
N GLY A 8 13.11 -27.94 2.99
CA GLY A 8 14.24 -26.99 2.93
C GLY A 8 15.45 -27.33 3.82
N GLY A 9 15.47 -28.50 4.46
CA GLY A 9 16.59 -28.95 5.30
C GLY A 9 16.93 -27.92 6.39
N SER A 10 18.18 -27.44 6.42
CA SER A 10 18.65 -26.46 7.41
C SER A 10 18.02 -25.06 7.30
N ALA A 11 17.41 -24.71 6.15
CA ALA A 11 16.69 -23.46 5.96
C ALA A 11 15.15 -23.65 6.02
N ALA A 12 14.68 -24.84 6.39
CA ALA A 12 13.26 -25.11 6.51
C ALA A 12 12.64 -24.32 7.67
N PHE A 13 11.38 -23.95 7.52
CA PHE A 13 10.60 -23.46 8.65
C PHE A 13 10.38 -24.62 9.64
N PRO A 14 10.41 -24.41 10.96
CA PRO A 14 10.35 -25.51 11.95
C PRO A 14 9.12 -26.42 11.86
N ARG A 15 8.06 -25.96 11.19
CA ARG A 15 6.81 -26.71 10.98
C ARG A 15 6.22 -26.39 9.59
N PRO A 16 5.35 -27.24 9.04
CA PRO A 16 4.53 -26.84 7.90
C PRO A 16 3.62 -25.66 8.29
N LEU A 17 3.48 -24.71 7.36
CA LEU A 17 2.61 -23.54 7.49
C LEU A 17 1.32 -23.74 6.68
N THR A 18 0.21 -23.20 7.16
CA THR A 18 -1.03 -23.14 6.39
C THR A 18 -1.03 -21.95 5.42
N VAL A 19 -1.98 -21.92 4.48
CA VAL A 19 -2.07 -20.83 3.49
C VAL A 19 -2.43 -19.49 4.15
N GLU A 20 -3.14 -19.52 5.28
CA GLU A 20 -3.49 -18.35 6.08
C GLU A 20 -2.27 -17.74 6.80
N GLU A 21 -1.26 -18.55 7.11
CA GLU A 21 -0.03 -18.11 7.80
C GLU A 21 1.00 -17.48 6.85
N LEU A 22 0.75 -17.57 5.53
CA LEU A 22 1.65 -17.06 4.49
C LEU A 22 1.19 -15.70 3.98
N LEU A 23 1.62 -14.64 4.68
CA LEU A 23 1.28 -13.27 4.28
C LEU A 23 2.01 -12.85 3.00
N VAL A 24 1.22 -12.47 1.99
CA VAL A 24 1.69 -11.83 0.76
C VAL A 24 0.91 -10.55 0.53
N VAL A 25 1.63 -9.44 0.32
CA VAL A 25 1.03 -8.13 0.07
C VAL A 25 1.41 -7.59 -1.32
N THR A 26 0.45 -7.05 -2.06
CA THR A 26 0.66 -6.45 -3.39
C THR A 26 0.03 -5.06 -3.51
N PHE A 27 0.32 -4.35 -4.59
CA PHE A 27 -0.20 -2.98 -4.79
C PHE A 27 -1.62 -2.94 -5.37
N THR A 28 -2.00 -3.93 -6.19
CA THR A 28 -3.27 -3.89 -6.94
C THR A 28 -4.11 -5.12 -6.68
N GLU A 29 -5.43 -4.95 -6.69
CA GLU A 29 -6.39 -6.04 -6.55
C GLU A 29 -6.21 -7.08 -7.68
N ALA A 30 -5.97 -6.62 -8.91
CA ALA A 30 -5.70 -7.52 -10.04
C ALA A 30 -4.47 -8.42 -9.80
N ALA A 31 -3.39 -7.87 -9.22
CA ALA A 31 -2.20 -8.65 -8.88
C ALA A 31 -2.47 -9.65 -7.76
N THR A 32 -3.32 -9.32 -6.78
CA THR A 32 -3.72 -10.31 -5.75
C THR A 32 -4.46 -11.49 -6.37
N ALA A 33 -5.40 -11.23 -7.29
CA ALA A 33 -6.20 -12.25 -7.95
C ALA A 33 -5.34 -13.15 -8.86
N GLU A 34 -4.48 -12.53 -9.67
CA GLU A 34 -3.50 -13.25 -10.50
C GLU A 34 -2.60 -14.16 -9.66
N LEU A 35 -2.04 -13.62 -8.57
CA LEU A 35 -1.13 -14.36 -7.71
C LEU A 35 -1.84 -15.51 -6.98
N ARG A 36 -3.06 -15.28 -6.50
CA ARG A 36 -3.89 -16.32 -5.86
C ARG A 36 -4.19 -17.45 -6.84
N GLY A 37 -4.55 -17.12 -8.08
CA GLY A 37 -4.77 -18.09 -9.16
C GLY A 37 -3.52 -18.91 -9.48
N ARG A 38 -2.37 -18.25 -9.62
CA ARG A 38 -1.08 -18.92 -9.86
C ARG A 38 -0.70 -19.87 -8.73
N ILE A 39 -0.82 -19.44 -7.48
CA ILE A 39 -0.51 -20.29 -6.33
C ILE A 39 -1.45 -21.50 -6.30
N ARG A 40 -2.76 -21.30 -6.51
CA ARG A 40 -3.74 -22.40 -6.57
C ARG A 40 -3.37 -23.43 -7.64
N SER A 41 -3.07 -22.98 -8.85
CA SER A 41 -2.66 -23.86 -9.97
C SER A 41 -1.42 -24.67 -9.61
N ASN A 42 -0.40 -24.03 -9.03
CA ASN A 42 0.81 -24.72 -8.63
C ASN A 42 0.56 -25.75 -7.51
N ILE A 43 -0.37 -25.49 -6.58
CA ILE A 43 -0.69 -26.43 -5.49
C ILE A 43 -1.37 -27.65 -6.10
N HIS A 44 -2.32 -27.40 -7.00
CA HIS A 44 -3.05 -28.44 -7.71
C HIS A 44 -2.13 -29.34 -8.55
N GLU A 45 -1.23 -28.74 -9.34
CA GLU A 45 -0.27 -29.47 -10.16
C GLU A 45 0.69 -30.32 -9.31
N LEU A 46 1.22 -29.75 -8.21
CA LEU A 46 2.10 -30.50 -7.31
C LEU A 46 1.34 -31.62 -6.60
N ARG A 47 0.08 -31.42 -6.23
CA ARG A 47 -0.77 -32.46 -5.65
C ARG A 47 -0.96 -33.62 -6.62
N ILE A 48 -1.28 -33.34 -7.89
CA ILE A 48 -1.39 -34.37 -8.93
C ILE A 48 -0.06 -35.10 -9.11
N ALA A 49 1.05 -34.36 -9.12
CA ALA A 49 2.38 -34.94 -9.21
C ALA A 49 2.71 -35.86 -8.03
N CYS A 50 2.27 -35.52 -6.80
CA CYS A 50 2.41 -36.39 -5.63
C CYS A 50 1.58 -37.68 -5.76
N LEU A 51 0.34 -37.58 -6.27
CA LEU A 51 -0.53 -38.75 -6.48
C LEU A 51 -0.04 -39.68 -7.60
N ARG A 52 0.58 -39.11 -8.64
CA ARG A 52 1.12 -39.88 -9.78
C ARG A 52 2.57 -40.31 -9.58
N GLU A 53 3.23 -39.80 -8.54
CA GLU A 53 4.67 -39.94 -8.26
C GLU A 53 5.59 -39.56 -9.44
N THR A 54 5.06 -38.84 -10.41
CA THR A 54 5.73 -38.51 -11.67
C THR A 54 5.29 -37.12 -12.13
N THR A 55 6.21 -36.40 -12.77
CA THR A 55 5.93 -35.08 -13.34
C THR A 55 6.95 -34.72 -14.41
N ASP A 56 6.49 -34.01 -15.43
CA ASP A 56 7.35 -33.49 -16.50
C ASP A 56 8.00 -32.15 -16.11
N ASN A 57 7.47 -31.47 -15.09
CA ASN A 57 7.99 -30.18 -14.66
C ASN A 57 9.27 -30.36 -13.80
N PRO A 58 10.44 -29.84 -14.23
CA PRO A 58 11.69 -30.00 -13.49
C PRO A 58 11.65 -29.45 -12.06
N LEU A 59 10.84 -28.41 -11.81
CA LEU A 59 10.69 -27.84 -10.47
C LEU A 59 9.97 -28.81 -9.53
N TYR A 60 8.84 -29.37 -9.97
CA TYR A 60 8.08 -30.32 -9.17
C TYR A 60 8.83 -31.63 -8.98
N LYS A 61 9.63 -32.06 -9.97
CA LYS A 61 10.47 -33.25 -9.84
C LYS A 61 11.44 -33.14 -8.66
N ARG A 62 12.14 -32.00 -8.54
CA ARG A 62 13.01 -31.73 -7.38
C ARG A 62 12.26 -31.72 -6.06
N LEU A 63 11.03 -31.20 -6.04
CA LEU A 63 10.20 -31.22 -4.82
C LEU A 63 9.73 -32.63 -4.47
N LEU A 64 9.38 -33.46 -5.45
CA LEU A 64 9.01 -34.86 -5.22
C LEU A 64 10.17 -35.69 -4.67
N GLU A 65 11.40 -35.40 -5.10
CA GLU A 65 12.62 -36.03 -4.58
C GLU A 65 12.90 -35.65 -3.12
N GLU A 66 12.45 -34.46 -2.68
CA GLU A 66 12.59 -33.98 -1.29
C GLU A 66 11.45 -34.46 -0.36
N ILE A 67 10.36 -35.01 -0.89
CA ILE A 67 9.19 -35.44 -0.10
C ILE A 67 9.31 -36.92 0.26
N ASP A 68 9.36 -37.22 1.56
CA ASP A 68 9.39 -38.61 2.04
C ASP A 68 8.02 -39.32 1.83
N ASP A 69 6.95 -38.74 2.39
CA ASP A 69 5.58 -39.27 2.27
C ASP A 69 4.74 -38.46 1.28
N LYS A 70 4.66 -38.96 0.04
CA LYS A 70 3.90 -38.32 -1.05
C LYS A 70 2.39 -38.39 -0.83
N ALA A 71 1.88 -39.41 -0.15
CA ALA A 71 0.46 -39.55 0.12
C ALA A 71 -0.01 -38.52 1.15
N GLN A 72 0.75 -38.35 2.23
CA GLN A 72 0.51 -37.30 3.22
C GLN A 72 0.64 -35.91 2.61
N ALA A 73 1.69 -35.67 1.80
CA ALA A 73 1.87 -34.41 1.10
C ALA A 73 0.69 -34.07 0.18
N ALA A 74 0.16 -35.05 -0.56
CA ALA A 74 -1.02 -34.85 -1.41
C ALA A 74 -2.27 -34.46 -0.60
N GLN A 75 -2.42 -34.99 0.61
CA GLN A 75 -3.53 -34.64 1.50
C GLN A 75 -3.38 -33.22 2.07
N TRP A 76 -2.18 -32.82 2.47
CA TRP A 76 -1.90 -31.44 2.90
C TRP A 76 -2.10 -30.44 1.76
N LEU A 77 -1.64 -30.75 0.56
CA LEU A 77 -1.85 -29.92 -0.62
C LEU A 77 -3.33 -29.80 -0.98
N LEU A 78 -4.13 -30.86 -0.80
CA LEU A 78 -5.58 -30.81 -1.00
C LEU A 78 -6.27 -29.85 -0.01
N LEU A 79 -5.86 -29.87 1.26
CA LEU A 79 -6.37 -28.95 2.26
C LEU A 79 -5.99 -27.50 1.92
N ALA A 80 -4.72 -27.28 1.54
CA ALA A 80 -4.23 -25.97 1.12
C ALA A 80 -4.96 -25.45 -0.14
N GLU A 81 -5.26 -26.32 -1.10
CA GLU A 81 -6.02 -25.97 -2.31
C GLU A 81 -7.44 -25.48 -1.96
N ARG A 82 -8.11 -26.15 -1.01
CA ARG A 82 -9.45 -25.78 -0.55
C ARG A 82 -9.46 -24.49 0.28
N GLN A 83 -8.40 -24.25 1.06
CA GLN A 83 -8.25 -23.05 1.88
C GLN A 83 -7.68 -21.84 1.11
N MET A 84 -7.43 -21.98 -0.19
CA MET A 84 -6.79 -20.92 -0.96
C MET A 84 -7.66 -19.66 -1.11
N ASP A 85 -8.98 -19.75 -0.88
CA ASP A 85 -9.88 -18.58 -0.83
C ASP A 85 -9.66 -17.72 0.42
N GLU A 86 -9.19 -18.34 1.51
CA GLU A 86 -8.88 -17.69 2.79
C GLU A 86 -7.39 -17.31 2.91
N ALA A 87 -6.61 -17.57 1.85
CA ALA A 87 -5.19 -17.27 1.77
C ALA A 87 -4.89 -15.80 2.14
N ALA A 88 -3.81 -15.58 2.89
CA ALA A 88 -3.37 -14.25 3.31
C ALA A 88 -2.69 -13.45 2.17
N VAL A 89 -3.36 -13.34 1.02
CA VAL A 89 -2.94 -12.56 -0.16
C VAL A 89 -3.81 -11.32 -0.25
N PHE A 90 -3.26 -10.18 0.18
CA PHE A 90 -3.97 -8.91 0.30
C PHE A 90 -3.28 -7.81 -0.52
N THR A 91 -4.02 -6.74 -0.81
CA THR A 91 -3.36 -5.48 -1.13
C THR A 91 -2.80 -4.84 0.14
N ILE A 92 -1.83 -3.92 -0.01
CA ILE A 92 -1.26 -3.16 1.11
C ILE A 92 -2.38 -2.49 1.93
N HIS A 93 -3.37 -1.90 1.26
CA HIS A 93 -4.50 -1.26 1.92
C HIS A 93 -5.38 -2.26 2.68
N GLY A 94 -5.76 -3.37 2.04
CA GLY A 94 -6.57 -4.41 2.67
C GLY A 94 -5.90 -5.03 3.90
N PHE A 95 -4.58 -5.25 3.83
CA PHE A 95 -3.81 -5.76 4.98
C PHE A 95 -3.79 -4.76 6.14
N CYS A 96 -3.45 -3.49 5.88
CA CYS A 96 -3.42 -2.46 6.92
C CYS A 96 -4.79 -2.28 7.57
N GLN A 97 -5.87 -2.24 6.79
CA GLN A 97 -7.23 -2.12 7.32
C GLN A 97 -7.61 -3.33 8.19
N ARG A 98 -7.28 -4.55 7.76
CA ARG A 98 -7.49 -5.76 8.57
C ARG A 98 -6.74 -5.70 9.90
N MET A 99 -5.48 -5.24 9.89
CA MET A 99 -4.67 -5.11 11.11
C MET A 99 -5.18 -4.03 12.06
N LEU A 100 -5.67 -2.91 11.54
CA LEU A 100 -6.29 -1.86 12.34
C LEU A 100 -7.58 -2.34 13.01
N ASN A 101 -8.40 -3.11 12.29
CA ASN A 101 -9.63 -3.67 12.84
C ASN A 101 -9.38 -4.74 13.90
N LEU A 102 -8.42 -5.64 13.66
CA LEU A 102 -8.09 -6.71 14.62
C LEU A 102 -7.50 -6.16 15.93
N ASN A 103 -6.69 -5.09 15.84
CA ASN A 103 -6.06 -4.46 17.00
C ASN A 103 -6.76 -3.15 17.38
N ALA A 104 -8.05 -2.99 17.08
CA ALA A 104 -8.80 -1.75 17.33
C ALA A 104 -8.78 -1.36 18.81
N PHE A 105 -8.84 -2.34 19.71
CA PHE A 105 -8.77 -2.13 21.16
C PHE A 105 -7.41 -1.59 21.61
N GLU A 106 -6.31 -2.16 21.10
CA GLU A 106 -4.94 -1.72 21.45
C GLU A 106 -4.57 -0.38 20.81
N SER A 107 -5.14 -0.08 19.64
CA SER A 107 -4.84 1.14 18.88
C SER A 107 -5.72 2.34 19.23
N GLY A 108 -6.74 2.17 20.09
CA GLY A 108 -7.70 3.22 20.42
C GLY A 108 -8.53 3.70 19.21
N MET A 109 -8.58 2.88 18.15
CA MET A 109 -9.24 3.19 16.90
C MET A 109 -10.74 2.90 17.02
N LEU A 110 -11.58 3.75 16.41
CA LEU A 110 -13.02 3.51 16.30
C LEU A 110 -13.28 2.16 15.59
N PHE A 111 -14.17 1.34 16.14
CA PHE A 111 -14.53 0.02 15.57
C PHE A 111 -15.07 0.10 14.13
N GLU A 112 -15.67 1.22 13.75
CA GLU A 112 -16.19 1.49 12.41
C GLU A 112 -15.35 2.58 11.73
N GLN A 113 -14.36 2.16 10.94
CA GLN A 113 -13.56 3.07 10.12
C GLN A 113 -14.08 3.05 8.68
N GLN A 114 -14.50 4.22 8.20
CA GLN A 114 -14.84 4.40 6.78
C GLN A 114 -13.58 4.80 6.01
N LEU A 115 -13.23 4.01 5.00
CA LEU A 115 -12.18 4.36 4.07
C LEU A 115 -12.66 5.51 3.19
N ILE A 116 -11.95 6.65 3.23
CA ILE A 116 -12.18 7.76 2.32
C ILE A 116 -11.27 7.55 1.11
N GLU A 117 -11.86 7.11 0.00
CA GLU A 117 -11.10 6.82 -1.24
C GLU A 117 -10.63 8.11 -1.93
N ASP A 118 -11.45 9.17 -1.89
CA ASP A 118 -11.10 10.48 -2.45
C ASP A 118 -11.01 11.58 -1.37
N GLU A 119 -9.78 11.96 -1.04
CA GLU A 119 -9.49 13.05 -0.11
C GLU A 119 -9.43 14.43 -0.79
N SER A 120 -9.67 14.53 -2.11
CA SER A 120 -9.48 15.76 -2.88
C SER A 120 -10.27 16.94 -2.31
N LEU A 121 -11.54 16.70 -1.97
CA LEU A 121 -12.43 17.71 -1.40
C LEU A 121 -11.97 18.15 -0.01
N LEU A 122 -11.56 17.19 0.84
CA LEU A 122 -11.05 17.49 2.19
C LEU A 122 -9.77 18.31 2.14
N ARG A 123 -8.85 17.96 1.22
CA ARG A 123 -7.62 18.72 0.99
C ARG A 123 -7.94 20.13 0.50
N TYR A 124 -8.90 20.28 -0.41
CA TYR A 124 -9.36 21.59 -0.88
C TYR A 124 -9.96 22.44 0.25
N GLN A 125 -10.85 21.86 1.05
CA GLN A 125 -11.44 22.52 2.20
C GLN A 125 -10.38 22.95 3.21
N ALA A 126 -9.42 22.08 3.54
CA ALA A 126 -8.31 22.41 4.42
C ALA A 126 -7.44 23.57 3.86
N CYS A 127 -7.20 23.60 2.55
CA CYS A 127 -6.50 24.69 1.90
C CYS A 127 -7.30 26.01 1.96
N ALA A 128 -8.60 25.97 1.72
CA ALA A 128 -9.47 27.14 1.80
C ALA A 128 -9.58 27.68 3.23
N ASP A 129 -9.68 26.79 4.22
CA ASP A 129 -9.65 27.11 5.65
C ASP A 129 -8.34 27.79 6.05
N PHE A 130 -7.22 27.21 5.63
CA PHE A 130 -5.90 27.81 5.85
C PHE A 130 -5.83 29.22 5.28
N TRP A 131 -6.31 29.41 4.06
CA TRP A 131 -6.34 30.71 3.40
C TRP A 131 -7.25 31.71 4.11
N ARG A 132 -8.46 31.31 4.50
CA ARG A 132 -9.40 32.17 5.25
C ARG A 132 -8.77 32.64 6.56
N ARG A 133 -8.12 31.74 7.31
CA ARG A 133 -7.52 32.08 8.61
C ARG A 133 -6.26 32.95 8.50
N HIS A 134 -5.44 32.74 7.47
CA HIS A 134 -4.12 33.38 7.41
C HIS A 134 -4.01 34.52 6.39
N CYS A 135 -4.88 34.58 5.39
CA CYS A 135 -4.81 35.58 4.31
C CYS A 135 -5.90 36.65 4.40
N TYR A 136 -7.09 36.35 4.93
CA TYR A 136 -8.14 37.36 5.10
C TYR A 136 -7.85 38.41 6.17
N PRO A 137 -7.23 38.10 7.32
CA PRO A 137 -6.92 39.13 8.33
C PRO A 137 -5.71 39.99 7.94
N LEU A 138 -5.07 39.75 6.78
CA LEU A 138 -3.95 40.57 6.34
C LEU A 138 -4.45 41.97 5.93
N PRO A 139 -3.75 43.05 6.33
CA PRO A 139 -4.04 44.40 5.89
C PRO A 139 -4.08 44.49 4.35
N ARG A 140 -5.03 45.27 3.82
CA ARG A 140 -5.25 45.43 2.36
C ARG A 140 -3.98 45.78 1.59
N GLU A 141 -3.04 46.51 2.18
CA GLU A 141 -1.76 46.86 1.54
C GLU A 141 -0.90 45.63 1.19
N ILE A 142 -0.89 44.61 2.05
CA ILE A 142 -0.12 43.38 1.83
C ILE A 142 -0.87 42.46 0.86
N ALA A 143 -2.20 42.41 0.98
CA ALA A 143 -3.06 41.66 0.06
C ALA A 143 -2.95 42.19 -1.38
N PHE A 144 -2.99 43.52 -1.58
CA PHE A 144 -2.95 44.16 -2.89
C PHE A 144 -1.59 44.00 -3.60
N ARG A 145 -0.50 43.93 -2.83
CA ARG A 145 0.86 43.66 -3.36
C ARG A 145 1.06 42.19 -3.77
N SER A 146 0.16 41.32 -3.33
CA SER A 146 0.13 39.89 -3.62
C SER A 146 -0.91 39.51 -4.69
N SER A 147 -1.94 40.34 -4.91
CA SER A 147 -2.86 40.20 -6.05
C SER A 147 -2.12 40.49 -7.35
N LEU A 148 -1.88 39.43 -8.12
CA LEU A 148 -1.50 39.54 -9.51
C LEU A 148 -2.50 40.39 -10.28
N LYS A 149 -1.99 41.24 -11.16
CA LYS A 149 -2.79 41.96 -12.15
C LYS A 149 -3.75 41.01 -12.88
N PRO A 150 -5.06 41.32 -12.97
CA PRO A 150 -6.00 40.52 -13.74
C PRO A 150 -5.85 40.89 -15.21
N GLY A 151 -4.96 40.20 -15.92
CA GLY A 151 -4.65 40.58 -17.30
C GLY A 151 -3.69 39.65 -17.99
N LYS A 152 -4.09 38.38 -18.17
CA LYS A 152 -3.87 37.56 -19.39
C LYS A 152 -4.40 36.14 -19.14
N GLY A 153 -5.17 35.65 -20.11
CA GLY A 153 -6.09 34.52 -20.01
C GLY A 153 -5.47 33.15 -19.72
N ARG A 154 -6.38 32.24 -19.31
CA ARG A 154 -6.22 30.78 -19.16
C ARG A 154 -5.01 30.32 -18.35
N ARG A 155 -5.19 30.28 -17.03
CA ARG A 155 -4.67 29.25 -16.08
C ARG A 155 -5.10 29.68 -14.67
N ARG A 156 -6.27 29.20 -14.22
CA ARG A 156 -6.87 29.52 -12.91
C ARG A 156 -6.09 28.96 -11.69
N CYS A 157 -4.92 28.35 -11.85
CA CYS A 157 -4.13 27.82 -10.73
C CYS A 157 -2.89 28.66 -10.33
N CYS A 158 -2.52 29.72 -11.08
CA CYS A 158 -1.27 30.46 -10.81
C CYS A 158 -1.34 31.47 -9.63
N ALA A 159 -2.51 31.89 -9.19
CA ALA A 159 -2.62 32.82 -8.05
C ALA A 159 -2.21 32.17 -6.72
N ILE A 160 -2.45 30.86 -6.56
CA ILE A 160 -2.12 30.09 -5.36
C ILE A 160 -0.59 29.97 -5.19
N LEU A 161 0.16 29.81 -6.29
CA LEU A 161 1.62 29.69 -6.23
C LEU A 161 2.33 30.97 -5.79
N ILE A 162 1.87 32.12 -6.27
CA ILE A 162 2.65 33.34 -6.13
C ILE A 162 2.54 33.92 -4.73
N VAL A 163 1.39 33.75 -4.06
CA VAL A 163 1.24 34.16 -2.66
C VAL A 163 2.03 33.23 -1.74
N ILE A 164 2.04 31.91 -1.97
CA ILE A 164 2.86 30.97 -1.18
C ILE A 164 4.36 31.21 -1.43
N CYS A 165 4.79 31.47 -2.67
CA CYS A 165 6.19 31.81 -2.98
C CYS A 165 6.62 33.17 -2.43
N LYS A 166 5.76 34.21 -2.48
CA LYS A 166 6.07 35.53 -1.88
C LYS A 166 6.04 35.48 -0.36
N ALA A 167 5.12 34.73 0.25
CA ALA A 167 5.08 34.49 1.69
C ALA A 167 6.35 33.75 2.15
N LYS A 168 6.80 32.72 1.41
CA LYS A 168 8.11 32.05 1.65
C LYS A 168 9.29 33.02 1.56
N ARG A 169 9.23 34.03 0.69
CA ARG A 169 10.32 35.01 0.49
C ARG A 169 10.38 36.06 1.60
N GLN A 170 9.24 36.44 2.20
CA GLN A 170 9.22 37.32 3.39
C GLN A 170 9.55 36.56 4.69
N LEU A 171 9.01 35.34 4.88
CA LEU A 171 9.36 34.48 6.03
C LEU A 171 10.82 33.96 6.00
N SER A 172 11.53 34.12 4.88
CA SER A 172 12.96 33.79 4.79
C SER A 172 13.87 34.80 5.48
N LYS A 173 13.41 36.02 5.79
CA LYS A 173 14.25 37.04 6.45
C LYS A 173 14.33 36.88 7.97
N HIS A 174 13.39 36.16 8.59
CA HIS A 174 13.42 35.80 10.00
C HIS A 174 13.05 34.32 10.16
N ARG A 175 14.05 33.43 10.20
CA ARG A 175 13.82 31.97 10.31
C ARG A 175 14.46 31.41 11.58
N PRO A 176 13.69 30.75 12.47
CA PRO A 176 14.24 29.86 13.50
C PRO A 176 14.83 28.59 12.85
N PRO A 177 15.90 28.00 13.40
CA PRO A 177 16.67 26.92 12.76
C PRO A 177 15.91 25.60 12.54
N MET A 178 14.76 25.40 13.20
CA MET A 178 14.00 24.14 13.18
C MET A 178 13.28 23.84 11.86
N MET A 179 13.11 24.83 10.98
CA MET A 179 12.26 24.74 9.78
C MET A 179 13.04 24.56 8.46
N LYS A 180 14.30 24.10 8.53
CA LYS A 180 15.13 23.75 7.36
C LYS A 180 14.92 22.30 6.87
N ARG A 181 14.33 21.42 7.69
CA ARG A 181 14.22 19.98 7.42
C ARG A 181 13.04 19.58 6.51
N TRP A 182 12.07 20.46 6.29
CA TRP A 182 10.81 20.17 5.58
C TRP A 182 10.79 20.53 4.09
N LEU A 183 11.85 21.13 3.54
CA LEU A 183 11.87 21.61 2.16
C LEU A 183 11.93 20.52 1.06
N PRO A 184 12.60 19.35 1.24
CA PRO A 184 12.66 18.35 0.16
C PRO A 184 11.32 17.66 -0.11
N ALA A 185 10.48 17.50 0.91
CA ALA A 185 9.18 16.80 0.80
C ALA A 185 8.17 17.57 -0.07
N THR A 186 8.26 18.90 -0.09
CA THR A 186 7.34 19.75 -0.86
C THR A 186 7.57 19.73 -2.38
N ARG A 187 8.72 19.24 -2.88
CA ARG A 187 8.94 19.14 -4.34
C ARG A 187 8.36 17.88 -4.97
N LYS A 188 8.27 16.76 -4.24
CA LYS A 188 7.72 15.49 -4.77
C LYS A 188 6.19 15.47 -4.78
N LEU A 189 5.54 16.08 -3.79
CA LEU A 189 4.08 16.25 -3.76
C LEU A 189 3.52 17.06 -4.94
N TRP A 190 4.36 17.87 -5.59
CA TRP A 190 4.00 18.73 -6.72
C TRP A 190 3.94 18.01 -8.06
N ARG A 191 4.54 16.81 -8.20
CA ARG A 191 4.46 16.00 -9.43
C ARG A 191 3.23 15.10 -9.51
N VAL A 192 2.53 14.88 -8.39
CA VAL A 192 1.42 13.92 -8.28
C VAL A 192 0.05 14.61 -8.41
N LEU A 193 -0.02 15.92 -8.19
CA LEU A 193 -1.26 16.71 -8.19
C LEU A 193 -1.59 17.41 -9.52
N MET A 194 -0.82 17.15 -10.58
CA MET A 194 -1.09 17.62 -11.95
C MET A 194 -0.73 16.50 -12.93
N PRO A 195 -1.68 15.86 -13.63
CA PRO A 195 -1.40 15.30 -14.95
C PRO A 195 -1.05 16.41 -15.96
#